data_AF-A0A538A4Q0-F1
#
_entry.id   AF-A0A538A4Q0-F1
#
_cell.length_a   1.000
_cell.length_b   1.000
_cell.length_c   1.000
_cell.angle_alpha   90.00
_cell.angle_beta   90.00
_cell.angle_gamma   90.00
#
_symmetry.space_group_name_H-M   'P 1'
#
loop_
_entity.id
_entity.type
_entity.pdbx_description
1 polymer ?
#
loop_
_entity_poly.entity_id
_entity_poly.type
_entity_poly.pdbx_seq_one_letter_code
_entity_poly.pdbx_strand_id
1 'polypeptide(L)'
;MPIGLGPRFLIEAGFIVAVAVVAGVERFSTATIVLVVGAAWLLVACVEFFSALARKRTTRLQAAGAPQSRPVAVPAEPPVALQPEPAPAPAPDVEPGPTPEPEPKPEPPVVPAPEPVPAPPRVVAVPPPPPAPEPVPVPQLEPEVVSLAARWVGPREWNVWELERLARDRSGDDLGRDEERTFLLMYLREFANPDGVLPADFDSVVRESFGDVLDAAYS
;
A
#
# COMPACT_ATOMS: atom_id res chain seq x y z
N MET A 1 1.43 11.87 11.27
CA MET A 1 2.68 11.27 11.80
C MET A 1 3.83 12.14 11.32
N PRO A 2 4.70 12.67 12.21
CA PRO A 2 5.88 13.39 11.75
C PRO A 2 6.81 12.40 11.05
N ILE A 3 7.12 12.67 9.78
CA ILE A 3 8.08 11.91 8.97
C ILE A 3 9.42 11.97 9.73
N GLY A 4 9.86 10.82 10.25
CA GLY A 4 11.13 10.72 10.92
C GLY A 4 12.23 11.12 9.95
N LEU A 5 12.82 12.29 10.17
CA LEU A 5 14.00 12.76 9.44
C LEU A 5 15.09 11.73 9.65
N GLY A 6 15.26 10.85 8.66
CA GLY A 6 16.20 9.74 8.75
C GLY A 6 17.63 10.26 8.99
N PRO A 7 18.54 9.43 9.53
CA PRO A 7 19.93 9.83 9.83
C PRO A 7 20.67 10.49 8.66
N ARG A 8 20.25 10.18 7.42
CA ARG A 8 20.76 10.79 6.19
C ARG A 8 20.46 12.27 6.07
N PHE A 9 19.26 12.72 6.46
CA PHE A 9 18.87 14.13 6.41
C PHE A 9 19.69 14.97 7.42
N LEU A 10 19.97 14.43 8.61
CA LEU A 10 20.80 15.10 9.61
C LEU A 10 22.24 15.30 9.12
N ILE A 11 22.79 14.32 8.40
CA ILE A 11 24.13 14.41 7.82
C ILE A 11 24.16 15.42 6.67
N GLU A 12 23.14 15.43 5.81
CA GLU A 12 23.04 16.33 4.66
C GLU A 12 22.81 17.79 5.10
N ALA A 13 21.87 18.02 6.01
CA ALA A 13 21.63 19.34 6.60
C ALA A 13 22.86 19.85 7.37
N GLY A 14 23.53 18.97 8.13
CA GLY A 14 24.77 19.30 8.83
C GLY A 14 25.89 19.72 7.87
N PHE A 15 26.02 19.05 6.72
CA PHE A 15 27.02 19.38 5.71
C PHE A 15 26.75 20.73 5.05
N ILE A 16 25.50 21.01 4.67
CA ILE A 16 25.12 22.32 4.08
C ILE A 16 25.35 23.46 5.08
N VAL A 17 24.96 23.27 6.34
CA VAL A 17 25.18 24.27 7.41
C VAL A 17 26.68 24.48 7.64
N ALA A 18 27.48 23.42 7.68
CA ALA A 18 28.94 23.53 7.84
C ALA A 18 29.59 24.29 6.67
N VAL A 19 29.17 24.01 5.43
CA VAL A 19 29.65 24.74 4.23
C VAL A 19 29.24 26.22 4.27
N ALA A 20 28.01 26.53 4.68
CA ALA A 20 27.54 27.90 4.81
C ALA A 20 28.27 28.67 5.92
N VAL A 21 28.56 28.03 7.06
CA VAL A 21 29.32 28.62 8.17
C VAL A 21 30.77 28.89 7.75
N VAL A 22 31.43 27.95 7.09
CA VAL A 22 32.80 28.14 6.59
C VAL A 22 32.86 29.25 5.53
N ALA A 23 31.84 29.36 4.65
CA ALA A 23 31.75 30.43 3.67
C ALA A 23 31.49 31.81 4.30
N GLY A 24 30.71 31.88 5.39
CA GLY A 24 30.38 33.13 6.08
C GLY A 24 31.53 33.73 6.91
N VAL A 25 32.43 32.89 7.43
CA VAL A 25 33.51 33.32 8.34
C VAL A 25 34.64 34.08 7.62
N GLU A 26 34.78 33.94 6.30
CA GLU A 26 35.99 34.40 5.57
C GLU A 26 35.79 35.61 4.63
N ARG A 27 34.60 36.25 4.57
CA ARG A 27 34.30 37.35 3.59
C ARG A 27 34.73 37.00 2.15
N PHE A 28 34.48 35.75 1.75
CA PHE A 28 34.91 35.26 0.45
C PHE A 28 34.21 35.99 -0.71
N SER A 29 34.95 36.19 -1.81
CA SER A 29 34.39 36.73 -3.04
C SER A 29 33.26 35.85 -3.56
N THR A 30 32.29 36.42 -4.27
CA THR A 30 31.17 35.68 -4.87
C THR A 30 31.63 34.47 -5.69
N ALA A 31 32.76 34.60 -6.40
CA ALA A 31 33.34 33.51 -7.17
C ALA A 31 33.76 32.32 -6.30
N THR A 32 34.28 32.56 -5.10
CA THR A 32 34.69 31.51 -4.16
C THR A 32 33.48 30.81 -3.56
N ILE A 33 32.40 31.54 -3.26
CA ILE A 33 31.12 30.93 -2.80
C ILE A 33 30.59 29.98 -3.86
N VAL A 34 30.53 30.42 -5.12
CA VAL A 34 30.08 29.58 -6.25
C VAL A 34 30.97 28.36 -6.43
N LEU A 35 32.29 28.51 -6.31
CA LEU A 35 33.23 27.39 -6.42
C LEU A 35 33.05 26.38 -5.29
N VAL A 36 32.87 26.82 -4.05
CA VAL A 36 32.66 25.94 -2.89
C VAL A 36 31.33 25.20 -2.99
N VAL A 37 30.25 25.88 -3.36
CA VAL A 37 28.93 25.25 -3.58
C VAL A 37 29.02 24.26 -4.75
N GLY A 38 29.68 24.62 -5.85
CA GLY A 38 29.90 23.73 -6.99
C GLY A 38 30.73 22.50 -6.63
N ALA A 39 31.78 22.65 -5.82
CA ALA A 39 32.61 21.55 -5.34
C ALA A 39 31.84 20.62 -4.40
N ALA A 40 31.03 21.18 -3.50
CA ALA A 40 30.13 20.42 -2.62
C ALA A 40 29.12 19.61 -3.44
N TRP A 41 28.48 20.22 -4.44
CA TRP A 41 27.56 19.55 -5.35
C TRP A 41 28.24 18.43 -6.15
N LEU A 42 29.44 18.66 -6.67
CA LEU A 42 30.24 17.65 -7.37
C LEU A 42 30.61 16.46 -6.48
N LEU A 43 30.91 16.71 -5.20
CA LEU A 43 31.24 15.66 -4.25
C LEU A 43 30.03 14.76 -3.97
N VAL A 44 28.85 15.35 -3.77
CA VAL A 44 27.59 14.62 -3.64
C VAL A 44 27.31 13.78 -4.90
N ALA A 45 27.39 14.40 -6.08
CA ALA A 45 27.18 13.71 -7.36
C ALA A 45 28.16 12.55 -7.56
N CYS A 46 29.43 12.71 -7.17
CA CYS A 46 30.41 11.64 -7.19
C CYS A 46 30.01 10.47 -6.28
N VAL A 47 29.62 10.74 -5.03
CA VAL A 47 29.20 9.68 -4.08
C VAL A 47 27.99 8.91 -4.59
N GLU A 48 26.99 9.60 -5.14
CA GLU A 48 25.82 8.97 -5.76
C GLU A 48 26.20 8.12 -6.99
N PHE A 49 27.08 8.65 -7.84
CA PHE A 49 27.54 7.93 -9.02
C PHE A 49 28.32 6.66 -8.64
N PHE A 50 29.25 6.75 -7.69
CA PHE A 50 30.03 5.59 -7.24
C PHE A 50 29.15 4.56 -6.50
N SER A 51 28.17 4.99 -5.72
CA SER A 51 27.23 4.08 -5.05
C SER A 51 26.25 3.42 -6.04
N ALA A 52 25.83 4.12 -7.09
CA ALA A 52 25.08 3.52 -8.20
C ALA A 52 25.94 2.50 -8.98
N LEU A 53 27.23 2.79 -9.19
CA LEU A 53 28.15 1.89 -9.87
C LEU A 53 28.49 0.65 -9.04
N ALA A 54 28.63 0.82 -7.73
CA ALA A 54 28.85 -0.27 -6.77
C ALA A 54 27.64 -1.22 -6.73
N ARG A 55 26.40 -0.69 -6.63
CA ARG A 55 25.16 -1.47 -6.69
C ARG A 55 25.11 -2.36 -7.94
N LYS A 56 25.41 -1.80 -9.12
CA LYS A 56 25.44 -2.55 -10.38
C LYS A 56 26.47 -3.70 -10.40
N ARG A 57 27.62 -3.55 -9.73
CA ARG A 57 28.65 -4.59 -9.66
C ARG A 57 28.24 -5.73 -8.73
N THR A 58 27.62 -5.43 -7.59
CA THR A 58 27.16 -6.44 -6.64
C THR A 58 26.06 -7.32 -7.26
N THR A 59 25.10 -6.71 -7.96
CA THR A 59 24.04 -7.44 -8.69
C THR A 59 24.63 -8.36 -9.77
N ARG A 60 25.68 -7.93 -10.47
CA ARG A 60 26.34 -8.75 -11.51
C ARG A 60 27.11 -9.94 -10.92
N LEU A 61 27.75 -9.78 -9.76
CA LEU A 61 28.43 -10.87 -9.07
C LEU A 61 27.44 -11.87 -8.46
N GLN A 62 26.29 -11.39 -7.98
CA GLN A 62 25.25 -12.24 -7.41
C GLN A 62 24.49 -13.02 -8.51
N ALA A 63 24.25 -12.40 -9.66
CA ALA A 63 23.70 -13.07 -10.85
C ALA A 63 24.66 -14.13 -11.44
N ALA A 64 25.98 -13.90 -11.36
CA ALA A 64 26.99 -14.87 -11.79
C ALA A 64 27.26 -15.98 -10.76
N GLY A 65 26.86 -15.78 -9.50
CA GLY A 65 27.05 -16.71 -8.39
C GLY A 65 25.81 -17.52 -8.02
N ALA A 66 24.65 -17.28 -8.66
CA ALA A 66 23.46 -18.10 -8.44
C ALA A 66 23.76 -19.53 -8.93
N PRO A 67 23.86 -20.53 -8.03
CA PRO A 67 23.88 -21.90 -8.47
C PRO A 67 22.57 -22.13 -9.20
N GLN A 68 22.64 -22.48 -10.48
CA GLN A 68 21.53 -23.16 -11.13
C GLN A 68 21.11 -24.26 -10.17
N SER A 69 19.92 -24.13 -9.60
CA SER A 69 19.27 -25.18 -8.86
C SER A 69 19.01 -26.28 -9.87
N ARG A 70 20.06 -27.09 -10.10
CA ARG A 70 19.97 -28.35 -10.80
C ARG A 70 18.86 -29.08 -10.07
N PRO A 71 17.78 -29.50 -10.75
CA PRO A 71 16.81 -30.35 -10.10
C PRO A 71 17.61 -31.54 -9.60
N VAL A 72 17.77 -31.62 -8.29
CA VAL A 72 18.28 -32.83 -7.65
C VAL A 72 17.20 -33.84 -8.00
N ALA A 73 17.50 -34.69 -8.97
CA ALA A 73 16.77 -35.90 -9.19
C ALA A 73 16.81 -36.63 -7.85
N VAL A 74 15.70 -36.55 -7.11
CA VAL A 74 15.47 -37.33 -5.90
C VAL A 74 15.76 -38.77 -6.31
N PRO A 75 16.80 -39.42 -5.75
CA PRO A 75 17.00 -40.84 -5.96
C PRO A 75 15.71 -41.52 -5.51
N ALA A 76 15.10 -42.32 -6.38
CA ALA A 76 13.94 -43.12 -6.04
C ALA A 76 14.32 -43.96 -4.80
N GLU A 77 13.78 -43.57 -3.64
CA GLU A 77 13.90 -44.37 -2.44
C GLU A 77 13.26 -45.75 -2.74
N PRO A 78 13.93 -46.85 -2.38
CA PRO A 78 13.31 -48.17 -2.50
C PRO A 78 12.01 -48.16 -1.68
N PRO A 79 10.96 -48.88 -2.10
CA PRO A 79 9.70 -48.90 -1.35
C PRO A 79 10.00 -49.46 0.03
N VAL A 80 9.99 -48.56 1.03
CA VAL A 80 10.04 -48.94 2.44
C VAL A 80 8.79 -49.76 2.69
N ALA A 81 8.99 -51.06 2.92
CA ALA A 81 7.96 -51.95 3.38
C ALA A 81 7.27 -51.30 4.59
N LEU A 82 5.98 -51.02 4.44
CA LEU A 82 5.12 -50.54 5.49
C LEU A 82 5.24 -51.51 6.68
N GLN A 83 6.01 -51.13 7.70
CA GLN A 83 5.83 -51.76 8.99
C GLN A 83 4.41 -51.41 9.46
N PRO A 84 3.60 -52.39 9.89
CA PRO A 84 2.29 -52.09 10.45
C PRO A 84 2.48 -51.14 11.63
N GLU A 85 1.82 -49.99 11.56
CA GLU A 85 1.71 -49.06 12.68
C GLU A 85 1.19 -49.82 13.91
N PRO A 86 1.78 -49.67 15.10
CA PRO A 86 1.24 -50.24 16.31
C PRO A 86 -0.20 -49.75 16.48
N ALA A 87 -1.16 -50.69 16.63
CA ALA A 87 -2.55 -50.34 16.85
C ALA A 87 -2.66 -49.33 18.00
N PRO A 88 -3.42 -48.23 17.83
CA PRO A 88 -3.56 -47.23 18.87
C PRO A 88 -4.14 -47.88 20.13
N ALA A 89 -3.53 -47.60 21.28
CA ALA A 89 -4.07 -48.00 22.57
C ALA A 89 -5.50 -47.44 22.71
N PRO A 90 -6.42 -48.18 23.33
CA PRO A 90 -7.78 -47.70 23.54
C PRO A 90 -7.74 -46.37 24.29
N ALA A 91 -8.42 -45.36 23.74
CA ALA A 91 -8.62 -44.09 24.40
C ALA A 91 -9.28 -44.33 25.77
N PRO A 92 -8.90 -43.59 26.83
CA PRO A 92 -9.62 -43.66 28.09
C PRO A 92 -11.09 -43.28 27.87
N ASP A 93 -12.00 -44.08 28.45
CA ASP A 93 -13.42 -43.75 28.57
C ASP A 93 -13.52 -42.44 29.35
N VAL A 94 -13.74 -41.34 28.61
CA VAL A 94 -14.10 -40.06 29.20
C VAL A 94 -15.57 -40.18 29.54
N GLU A 95 -15.88 -40.33 30.84
CA GLU A 95 -17.26 -40.12 31.32
C GLU A 95 -17.78 -38.79 30.77
N PRO A 96 -18.96 -38.76 30.14
CA PRO A 96 -19.56 -37.52 29.69
C PRO A 96 -19.71 -36.58 30.88
N GLY A 97 -18.93 -35.50 30.89
CA GLY A 97 -19.17 -34.38 31.80
C GLY A 97 -20.61 -33.86 31.62
N PRO A 98 -21.18 -33.23 32.66
CA PRO A 98 -22.55 -32.75 32.62
C PRO A 98 -22.75 -31.82 31.42
N THR A 99 -23.79 -32.12 30.63
CA THR A 99 -24.22 -31.29 29.52
C THR A 99 -24.55 -29.90 30.07
N PRO A 100 -23.94 -28.81 29.57
CA PRO A 100 -24.32 -27.47 30.01
C PRO A 100 -25.79 -27.23 29.71
N GLU A 101 -26.50 -26.74 30.72
CA GLU A 101 -27.91 -26.36 30.67
C GLU A 101 -28.08 -25.27 29.59
N PRO A 102 -29.11 -25.34 28.74
CA PRO A 102 -29.28 -24.39 27.65
C PRO A 102 -29.48 -22.97 28.19
N GLU A 103 -28.65 -22.03 27.72
CA GLU A 103 -28.81 -20.61 28.00
C GLU A 103 -30.20 -20.12 27.56
N PRO A 104 -30.84 -19.23 28.34
CA PRO A 104 -32.16 -18.72 28.01
C PRO A 104 -32.12 -17.92 26.71
N LYS A 105 -33.06 -18.27 25.82
CA LYS A 105 -33.30 -17.60 24.54
C LYS A 105 -33.59 -16.10 24.80
N PRO A 106 -32.92 -15.16 24.12
CA PRO A 106 -33.18 -13.74 24.30
C PRO A 106 -34.65 -13.41 24.03
N GLU A 107 -35.28 -12.68 24.95
CA GLU A 107 -36.60 -12.09 24.70
C GLU A 107 -36.50 -11.06 23.55
N PRO A 108 -37.49 -11.02 22.64
CA PRO A 108 -37.50 -10.05 21.56
C PRO A 108 -37.61 -8.62 22.12
N PRO A 109 -36.88 -7.64 21.54
CA PRO A 109 -36.98 -6.26 21.97
C PRO A 109 -38.40 -5.72 21.72
N VAL A 110 -38.96 -5.08 22.74
CA VAL A 110 -40.21 -4.31 22.64
C VAL A 110 -39.98 -3.16 21.67
N VAL A 111 -40.64 -3.20 20.51
CA VAL A 111 -40.68 -2.09 19.56
C VAL A 111 -41.50 -0.97 20.21
N PRO A 112 -40.96 0.24 20.44
CA PRO A 112 -41.77 1.36 20.88
C PRO A 112 -42.82 1.69 19.81
N ALA A 113 -44.05 1.99 20.25
CA ALA A 113 -45.15 2.38 19.38
C ALA A 113 -44.78 3.61 18.54
N PRO A 114 -45.18 3.68 17.26
CA PRO A 114 -44.87 4.82 16.41
C PRO A 114 -45.56 6.09 16.93
N GLU A 115 -44.79 7.18 17.05
CA GLU A 115 -45.33 8.52 17.28
C GLU A 115 -46.26 8.95 16.12
N PRO A 116 -47.33 9.72 16.40
CA PRO A 116 -48.27 10.12 15.37
C PRO A 116 -47.65 11.13 14.40
N VAL A 117 -47.69 10.77 13.11
CA VAL A 117 -47.25 11.61 11.99
C VAL A 117 -48.08 12.91 11.95
N PRO A 118 -47.47 14.10 11.83
CA PRO A 118 -48.21 15.34 11.68
C PRO A 118 -48.94 15.39 10.32
N ALA A 119 -50.20 15.83 10.34
CA ALA A 119 -51.04 15.96 9.15
C ALA A 119 -50.42 16.95 8.14
N PRO A 120 -50.49 16.67 6.83
CA PRO A 120 -49.96 17.57 5.81
C PRO A 120 -50.80 18.86 5.73
N PRO A 121 -50.18 20.03 5.50
CA PRO A 121 -50.92 21.27 5.28
C PRO A 121 -51.72 21.21 3.97
N ARG A 122 -52.95 21.72 3.99
CA ARG A 122 -53.80 21.88 2.80
C ARG A 122 -53.13 22.83 1.80
N VAL A 123 -52.90 22.33 0.59
CA VAL A 123 -52.41 23.11 -0.56
C VAL A 123 -53.52 24.07 -1.02
N VAL A 124 -53.23 25.37 -1.00
CA VAL A 124 -54.03 26.40 -1.68
C VAL A 124 -53.61 26.38 -3.16
N ALA A 125 -54.59 26.31 -4.07
CA ALA A 125 -54.33 26.28 -5.51
C ALA A 125 -53.64 27.57 -5.98
N VAL A 126 -52.44 27.43 -6.57
CA VAL A 126 -51.71 28.50 -7.25
C VAL A 126 -52.20 28.56 -8.72
N PRO A 127 -52.46 29.75 -9.29
CA PRO A 127 -52.87 29.88 -10.70
C PRO A 127 -51.75 29.44 -11.67
N PRO A 128 -52.09 29.03 -12.91
CA PRO A 128 -51.12 28.48 -13.85
C PRO A 128 -50.06 29.52 -14.27
N PRO A 129 -48.79 29.10 -14.48
CA PRO A 129 -47.70 30.00 -14.82
C PRO A 129 -47.78 30.50 -16.28
N PRO A 130 -47.19 31.68 -16.59
CA PRO A 130 -47.11 32.21 -17.95
C PRO A 130 -46.21 31.33 -18.85
N PRO A 131 -46.37 31.42 -20.19
CA PRO A 131 -45.63 30.59 -21.14
C PRO A 131 -44.11 30.83 -21.07
N ALA A 132 -43.35 29.73 -21.18
CA ALA A 132 -41.90 29.71 -21.06
C ALA A 132 -41.19 30.46 -22.21
N PRO A 133 -40.08 31.18 -21.94
CA PRO A 133 -39.27 31.82 -22.97
C PRO A 133 -38.49 30.79 -23.81
N GLU A 134 -38.23 31.16 -25.07
CA GLU A 134 -37.50 30.34 -26.06
C GLU A 134 -36.12 29.89 -25.54
N PRO A 135 -35.66 28.67 -25.89
CA PRO A 135 -34.45 28.10 -25.33
C PRO A 135 -33.20 28.85 -25.85
N VAL A 136 -32.44 29.40 -24.91
CA VAL A 136 -31.10 29.95 -25.13
C VAL A 136 -30.17 28.82 -25.61
N PRO A 137 -29.29 29.04 -26.61
CA PRO A 137 -28.37 28.01 -27.08
C PRO A 137 -27.51 27.49 -25.93
N VAL A 138 -27.63 26.20 -25.62
CA VAL A 138 -26.79 25.52 -24.64
C VAL A 138 -25.36 25.54 -25.20
N PRO A 139 -24.35 26.03 -24.47
CA PRO A 139 -22.95 25.86 -24.86
C PRO A 139 -22.69 24.36 -25.07
N GLN A 140 -22.22 23.98 -26.26
CA GLN A 140 -21.72 22.63 -26.47
C GLN A 140 -20.56 22.43 -25.50
N LEU A 141 -20.80 21.62 -24.46
CA LEU A 141 -19.76 21.15 -23.55
C LEU A 141 -18.76 20.39 -24.41
N GLU A 142 -17.59 20.98 -24.63
CA GLU A 142 -16.43 20.25 -25.10
C GLU A 142 -16.26 19.03 -24.18
N PRO A 143 -16.01 17.83 -24.72
CA PRO A 143 -15.87 16.65 -23.89
C PRO A 143 -14.70 16.88 -22.93
N GLU A 144 -15.04 17.16 -21.67
CA GLU A 144 -14.08 17.18 -20.59
C GLU A 144 -13.44 15.79 -20.57
N VAL A 145 -12.22 15.72 -21.07
CA VAL A 145 -11.35 14.56 -20.95
C VAL A 145 -11.08 14.40 -19.46
N VAL A 146 -11.99 13.72 -18.77
CA VAL A 146 -11.80 13.30 -17.39
C VAL A 146 -10.60 12.38 -17.43
N SER A 147 -9.44 12.93 -17.07
CA SER A 147 -8.20 12.16 -16.90
C SER A 147 -8.54 10.93 -16.06
N LEU A 148 -8.15 9.74 -16.48
CA LEU A 148 -8.46 8.50 -15.74
C LEU A 148 -7.98 8.60 -14.28
N ALA A 149 -6.96 9.41 -14.00
CA ALA A 149 -6.53 9.82 -12.67
C ALA A 149 -7.65 10.43 -11.79
N ALA A 150 -8.58 11.20 -12.37
CA ALA A 150 -9.71 11.79 -11.69
C ALA A 150 -10.82 10.77 -11.33
N ARG A 151 -10.81 9.57 -11.93
CA ARG A 151 -11.75 8.48 -11.60
C ARG A 151 -11.47 7.83 -10.23
N TRP A 152 -10.32 8.13 -9.63
CA TRP A 152 -9.83 7.51 -8.41
C TRP A 152 -9.74 8.47 -7.22
N VAL A 153 -10.49 9.57 -7.25
CA VAL A 153 -10.44 10.64 -6.25
C VAL A 153 -11.33 10.27 -5.06
N GLY A 154 -10.81 9.42 -4.19
CA GLY A 154 -11.44 9.07 -2.92
C GLY A 154 -10.57 8.11 -2.13
N PRO A 155 -10.48 8.25 -0.79
CA PRO A 155 -9.87 7.24 0.06
C PRO A 155 -10.52 5.89 -0.21
N ARG A 156 -9.73 4.91 -0.66
CA ARG A 156 -10.21 3.58 -1.01
C ARG A 156 -9.61 2.54 -0.06
N GLU A 157 -10.41 1.55 0.28
CA GLU A 157 -9.96 0.36 0.99
C GLU A 157 -9.35 -0.65 0.01
N TRP A 158 -8.21 -1.22 0.38
CA TRP A 158 -7.43 -2.14 -0.45
C TRP A 158 -7.37 -3.51 0.18
N ASN A 159 -7.50 -4.57 -0.61
CA ASN A 159 -7.32 -5.94 -0.12
C ASN A 159 -5.86 -6.37 -0.27
N VAL A 160 -5.20 -6.72 0.84
CA VAL A 160 -3.78 -7.13 0.88
C VAL A 160 -3.53 -8.35 0.01
N TRP A 161 -4.46 -9.29 -0.07
CA TRP A 161 -4.32 -10.49 -0.89
C TRP A 161 -4.39 -10.17 -2.38
N GLU A 162 -5.17 -9.18 -2.78
CA GLU A 162 -5.19 -8.67 -4.17
C GLU A 162 -3.87 -7.97 -4.49
N LEU A 163 -3.37 -7.12 -3.59
CA LEU A 163 -2.08 -6.45 -3.77
C LEU A 163 -0.93 -7.46 -3.87
N GLU A 164 -0.93 -8.51 -3.03
CA GLU A 164 0.08 -9.57 -3.09
C GLU A 164 0.00 -10.36 -4.40
N ARG A 165 -1.22 -10.69 -4.87
CA ARG A 165 -1.41 -11.37 -6.16
C ARG A 165 -0.87 -10.51 -7.29
N LEU A 166 -1.29 -9.24 -7.36
CA LEU A 166 -0.86 -8.30 -8.38
C LEU A 166 0.66 -8.11 -8.37
N ALA A 167 1.27 -7.98 -7.19
CA ALA A 167 2.72 -7.85 -7.06
C ALA A 167 3.46 -9.11 -7.54
N ARG A 168 2.93 -10.30 -7.26
CA ARG A 168 3.49 -11.57 -7.72
C ARG A 168 3.41 -11.72 -9.23
N ASP A 169 2.29 -11.32 -9.84
CA ASP A 169 2.08 -11.39 -11.29
C ASP A 169 3.07 -10.50 -12.07
N ARG A 170 3.64 -9.49 -11.40
CA ARG A 170 4.59 -8.51 -11.96
C ARG A 170 6.01 -8.63 -11.42
N SER A 171 6.30 -9.67 -10.64
CA SER A 171 7.63 -9.91 -10.09
C SER A 171 8.64 -10.20 -11.19
N GLY A 172 9.83 -9.60 -11.10
CA GLY A 172 10.93 -9.80 -12.04
C GLY A 172 11.21 -8.62 -12.98
N ASP A 173 10.34 -7.61 -13.02
CA ASP A 173 10.59 -6.37 -13.78
C ASP A 173 11.69 -5.53 -13.11
N ASP A 174 11.66 -5.43 -11.77
CA ASP A 174 12.66 -4.72 -10.98
C ASP A 174 12.81 -5.33 -9.58
N LEU A 175 13.93 -6.01 -9.34
CA LEU A 175 14.25 -6.67 -8.07
C LEU A 175 14.19 -5.73 -6.86
N GLY A 176 14.63 -4.46 -7.00
CA GLY A 176 14.62 -3.52 -5.88
C GLY A 176 13.20 -3.12 -5.48
N ARG A 177 12.36 -2.89 -6.49
CA ARG A 177 10.92 -2.62 -6.32
C ARG A 177 10.18 -3.81 -5.74
N ASP A 178 10.52 -5.03 -6.15
CA ASP A 178 9.88 -6.24 -5.67
C ASP A 178 10.21 -6.53 -4.20
N GLU A 179 11.47 -6.31 -3.79
CA GLU A 179 11.87 -6.39 -2.39
C GLU A 179 11.13 -5.35 -1.54
N GLU A 180 11.07 -4.09 -1.98
CA GLU A 180 10.35 -3.02 -1.29
C GLU A 180 8.87 -3.36 -1.07
N ARG A 181 8.18 -3.81 -2.13
CA ARG A 181 6.77 -4.24 -2.04
C ARG A 181 6.61 -5.43 -1.11
N THR A 182 7.53 -6.38 -1.12
CA THR A 182 7.50 -7.55 -0.22
C THR A 182 7.57 -7.11 1.25
N PHE A 183 8.48 -6.17 1.58
CA PHE A 183 8.54 -5.59 2.92
C PHE A 183 7.28 -4.82 3.28
N LEU A 184 6.73 -4.05 2.33
CA LEU A 184 5.53 -3.27 2.55
C LEU A 184 4.29 -4.15 2.76
N LEU A 185 4.13 -5.23 2.00
CA LEU A 185 3.07 -6.22 2.20
C LEU A 185 3.15 -6.88 3.57
N MET A 186 4.36 -7.18 4.06
CA MET A 186 4.55 -7.73 5.40
C MET A 186 4.02 -6.77 6.48
N TYR A 187 4.32 -5.46 6.34
CA TYR A 187 3.85 -4.43 7.26
C TYR A 187 2.34 -4.19 7.13
N LEU A 188 1.82 -4.04 5.92
CA LEU A 188 0.40 -3.79 5.65
C LEU A 188 -0.48 -4.91 6.20
N ARG A 189 -0.02 -6.17 6.19
CA ARG A 189 -0.78 -7.30 6.76
C ARG A 189 -1.08 -7.14 8.25
N GLU A 190 -0.26 -6.42 9.01
CA GLU A 190 -0.51 -6.15 10.43
C GLU A 190 -1.69 -5.20 10.66
N PHE A 191 -1.99 -4.34 9.67
CA PHE A 191 -3.08 -3.35 9.74
C PHE A 191 -4.34 -3.79 9.02
N ALA A 192 -4.31 -4.94 8.34
CA ALA A 192 -5.46 -5.47 7.65
C ALA A 192 -6.43 -6.13 8.65
N ASN A 193 -7.73 -5.93 8.41
CA ASN A 193 -8.77 -6.66 9.12
C ASN A 193 -8.74 -8.17 8.78
N PRO A 194 -9.49 -9.03 9.48
CA PRO A 194 -9.54 -10.47 9.19
C PRO A 194 -9.87 -10.81 7.72
N ASP A 195 -10.61 -9.95 7.03
CA ASP A 195 -10.95 -10.08 5.61
C ASP A 195 -9.80 -9.66 4.66
N GLY A 196 -8.66 -9.23 5.21
CA GLY A 196 -7.51 -8.73 4.46
C GLY A 196 -7.66 -7.30 3.94
N VAL A 197 -8.66 -6.55 4.40
CA VAL A 197 -8.94 -5.17 3.97
C VAL A 197 -8.16 -4.16 4.80
N LEU A 198 -7.49 -3.24 4.13
CA LEU A 198 -6.75 -2.12 4.71
C LEU A 198 -7.66 -0.90 4.93
N PRO A 199 -7.49 -0.17 6.04
CA PRO A 199 -8.13 1.13 6.25
C PRO A 199 -7.78 2.11 5.13
N ALA A 200 -8.73 2.99 4.80
CA ALA A 200 -8.58 3.96 3.71
C ALA A 200 -7.43 4.97 3.91
N ASP A 201 -6.94 5.14 5.14
CA ASP A 201 -5.76 5.98 5.45
C ASP A 201 -4.47 5.49 4.77
N PHE A 202 -4.41 4.21 4.39
CA PHE A 202 -3.27 3.60 3.69
C PHE A 202 -3.36 3.75 2.16
N ASP A 203 -4.44 4.32 1.62
CA ASP A 203 -4.65 4.46 0.17
C ASP A 203 -3.49 5.18 -0.52
N SER A 204 -2.97 6.25 0.09
CA SER A 204 -1.85 7.02 -0.46
C SER A 204 -0.58 6.19 -0.59
N VAL A 205 -0.23 5.44 0.45
CA VAL A 205 0.94 4.55 0.48
C VAL A 205 0.79 3.43 -0.55
N VAL A 206 -0.40 2.83 -0.64
CA VAL A 206 -0.67 1.76 -1.61
C VAL A 206 -0.53 2.28 -3.05
N ARG A 207 -1.06 3.48 -3.34
CA ARG A 207 -0.93 4.08 -4.67
C ARG A 207 0.50 4.45 -5.02
N GLU A 208 1.28 4.95 -4.07
CA GLU A 208 2.67 5.31 -4.28
C GLU A 208 3.54 4.07 -4.58
N SER A 209 3.36 3.00 -3.80
CA SER A 209 4.23 1.81 -3.89
C SER A 209 3.76 0.74 -4.88
N PHE A 210 2.45 0.66 -5.15
CA PHE A 210 1.85 -0.32 -6.07
C PHE A 210 1.21 0.31 -7.31
N GLY A 211 1.31 1.64 -7.49
CA GLY A 211 0.62 2.37 -8.57
C GLY A 211 0.85 1.80 -9.96
N ASP A 212 2.08 1.41 -10.28
CA ASP A 212 2.39 0.80 -11.58
C ASP A 212 1.72 -0.57 -11.78
N VAL A 213 1.59 -1.36 -10.70
CA VAL A 213 0.92 -2.66 -10.70
C VAL A 213 -0.59 -2.49 -10.85
N LEU A 214 -1.16 -1.51 -10.15
CA LEU A 214 -2.57 -1.15 -10.23
C LEU A 214 -2.94 -0.60 -11.61
N ASP A 215 -2.13 0.30 -12.16
CA ASP A 215 -2.36 0.88 -13.49
C ASP A 215 -2.41 -0.20 -14.58
N ALA A 216 -1.59 -1.24 -14.45
CA ALA A 216 -1.58 -2.35 -15.39
C ALA A 216 -2.73 -3.33 -15.21
N ALA A 217 -3.24 -3.49 -13.98
CA ALA A 217 -4.38 -4.34 -13.69
C ALA A 217 -5.72 -3.70 -14.14
N TYR A 218 -5.77 -2.37 -14.22
CA TYR A 218 -7.00 -1.61 -14.48
C TYR A 218 -6.96 -0.75 -15.76
N SER A 219 -5.95 -0.91 -16.63
CA SER A 219 -5.92 -0.36 -18.00
C SER A 219 -6.56 -1.33 -18.99
#